data_AF-A0A1Y3NH91-F1
#
_entry.id   AF-A0A1Y3NH91-F1
#
_cell.length_a   1.000
_cell.length_b   1.000
_cell.length_c   1.000
_cell.angle_alpha   90.00
_cell.angle_beta   90.00
_cell.angle_gamma   90.00
#
_symmetry.space_group_name_H-M   'P 1'
#
loop_
_entity.id
_entity.type
_entity.pdbx_description
1 polymer ?
#
loop_
_entity_poly.entity_id
_entity_poly.type
_entity_poly.pdbx_seq_one_letter_code
_entity_poly.pdbx_strand_id
1 'polypeptide(L)'
;MTIIELDAMGAIGISRCLAYSGAKSRPFYDPDIPPKINMTQEEYITQSKENQGTAINHFYEKLFNLKDMMKTDYGKEMAIERDRYMREFVDRFIKEYNGLI
;
A
#
# COMPACT_ATOMS: atom_id res chain seq x y z
N MET A 1 5.40 -11.98 -16.27
CA MET A 1 4.61 -11.72 -15.06
C MET A 1 5.06 -12.73 -14.05
N THR A 2 5.87 -12.25 -13.12
CA THR A 2 6.73 -13.05 -12.26
C THR A 2 6.27 -12.87 -10.82
N ILE A 3 6.58 -13.87 -9.99
CA ILE A 3 6.34 -14.01 -8.53
C ILE A 3 6.52 -12.71 -7.69
N ILE A 4 7.22 -11.71 -8.24
CA ILE A 4 7.60 -10.43 -7.64
C ILE A 4 6.41 -9.55 -7.20
N GLU A 5 5.27 -9.58 -7.90
CA GLU A 5 4.11 -8.73 -7.53
C GLU A 5 3.39 -9.23 -6.28
N LEU A 6 3.35 -10.55 -6.07
CA LEU A 6 2.69 -11.14 -4.91
C LEU A 6 3.47 -10.88 -3.61
N ASP A 7 4.80 -10.81 -3.70
CA ASP A 7 5.70 -10.47 -2.58
C ASP A 7 5.55 -9.01 -2.12
N ALA A 8 4.94 -8.16 -2.94
CA ALA A 8 4.60 -6.79 -2.55
C ALA A 8 3.34 -6.71 -1.66
N MET A 9 2.63 -7.82 -1.45
CA MET A 9 1.36 -7.87 -0.72
C MET A 9 1.46 -8.67 0.59
N GLY A 10 0.44 -8.54 1.45
CA GLY A 10 0.35 -9.25 2.71
C GLY A 10 1.31 -8.73 3.78
N ALA A 11 1.66 -9.56 4.75
CA ALA A 11 2.54 -9.17 5.87
C ALA A 11 3.90 -8.64 5.41
N ILE A 12 4.54 -9.30 4.44
CA ILE A 12 5.82 -8.87 3.86
C ILE A 12 5.65 -7.51 3.16
N GLY A 13 4.55 -7.32 2.41
CA GLY A 13 4.20 -6.05 1.77
C GLY A 13 4.10 -4.90 2.76
N ILE A 14 3.38 -5.11 3.87
CA ILE A 14 3.25 -4.14 4.96
C ILE A 14 4.63 -3.76 5.52
N SER A 15 5.43 -4.74 5.92
CA SER A 15 6.75 -4.51 6.50
C SER A 15 7.66 -3.73 5.54
N ARG A 16 7.68 -4.09 4.26
CA ARG A 16 8.48 -3.39 3.24
C ARG A 16 8.00 -1.95 3.04
N CYS A 17 6.70 -1.71 3.02
CA CYS A 17 6.13 -0.37 2.85
C CYS A 17 6.49 0.57 4.00
N LEU A 18 6.37 0.09 5.24
CA LEU A 18 6.72 0.86 6.43
C LEU A 18 8.22 1.08 6.54
N ALA A 19 9.03 0.04 6.31
CA ALA A 19 10.49 0.14 6.32
C ALA A 19 11.01 1.14 5.28
N TYR A 20 10.45 1.12 4.05
CA TYR A 20 10.81 2.08 3.01
C TYR A 20 10.42 3.51 3.40
N SER A 21 9.21 3.72 3.93
CA SER A 21 8.76 5.03 4.38
C SER A 21 9.65 5.57 5.50
N GLY A 22 10.05 4.71 6.45
CA GLY A 22 11.00 5.05 7.51
C GLY A 22 12.37 5.43 6.97
N ALA A 23 12.92 4.65 6.03
CA ALA A 23 14.20 4.94 5.38
C ALA A 23 14.18 6.24 4.55
N LYS A 24 12.99 6.68 4.12
CA LYS A 24 12.78 7.94 3.39
C LYS A 24 12.31 9.09 4.28
N SER A 25 12.25 8.91 5.60
CA SER A 25 11.70 9.90 6.53
C SER A 25 10.31 10.41 6.11
N ARG A 26 9.50 9.53 5.50
CA ARG A 26 8.14 9.81 5.08
C ARG A 26 7.18 9.39 6.20
N PRO A 27 6.20 10.23 6.58
CA PRO A 27 5.23 9.87 7.61
C PRO A 27 4.47 8.59 7.23
N PHE A 28 4.14 7.78 8.24
CA PHE A 28 3.35 6.58 8.02
C PHE A 28 1.90 6.93 7.69
N TYR A 29 1.32 7.91 8.37
CA TYR A 29 -0.04 8.38 8.16
C TYR A 29 -0.14 9.87 8.51
N ASP A 30 -1.00 10.58 7.79
CA ASP A 30 -1.33 11.97 7.98
C ASP A 30 -2.76 12.19 7.43
N PRO A 31 -3.75 12.55 8.27
CA PRO A 31 -5.13 12.75 7.82
C PRO A 31 -5.28 13.97 6.89
N ASP A 32 -4.37 14.95 6.95
CA ASP A 32 -4.39 16.14 6.10
C ASP A 32 -3.83 15.87 4.70
N ILE A 33 -3.21 14.70 4.49
CA ILE A 33 -2.64 14.27 3.20
C ILE A 33 -3.44 13.06 2.68
N PRO A 34 -4.56 13.25 1.97
CA PRO A 34 -5.36 12.14 1.45
C PRO A 34 -4.64 11.37 0.33
N PRO A 35 -4.95 10.08 0.13
CA PRO A 35 -4.42 9.31 -0.98
C PRO A 35 -4.91 9.84 -2.33
N LYS A 36 -4.03 9.88 -3.33
CA LYS A 36 -4.39 10.30 -4.68
C LYS A 36 -4.90 9.10 -5.50
N ILE A 37 -6.17 9.11 -5.87
CA ILE A 37 -6.79 8.04 -6.66
C ILE A 37 -6.60 8.35 -8.16
N ASN A 38 -6.38 7.31 -8.98
CA ASN A 38 -6.26 7.41 -10.44
C ASN A 38 -5.10 8.27 -10.96
N MET A 39 -3.97 8.28 -10.25
CA MET A 39 -2.76 8.93 -10.74
C MET A 39 -2.26 8.28 -12.03
N THR A 40 -1.77 9.10 -12.94
CA THR A 40 -0.93 8.64 -14.06
C THR A 40 0.41 8.11 -13.52
N GLN A 41 1.07 7.27 -14.32
CA GLN A 41 2.40 6.75 -13.96
C GLN A 41 3.43 7.88 -13.75
N GLU A 42 3.35 8.95 -14.54
CA GLU A 42 4.25 10.10 -14.45
C GLU A 42 4.04 10.87 -13.14
N GLU A 43 2.77 11.10 -12.76
CA GLU A 43 2.44 11.73 -11.48
C GLU A 43 2.92 10.87 -10.29
N TYR A 44 2.73 9.55 -10.36
CA TYR A 44 3.20 8.64 -9.30
C TYR A 44 4.72 8.68 -9.14
N ILE A 45 5.46 8.65 -10.26
CA ILE A 45 6.92 8.74 -10.25
C ILE A 45 7.37 10.10 -9.68
N THR A 46 6.69 11.18 -10.04
CA THR A 46 7.01 12.54 -9.57
C THR A 46 6.77 12.66 -8.07
N GLN A 47 5.60 12.26 -7.58
CA GLN A 47 5.28 12.21 -6.15
C GLN A 47 6.30 11.38 -5.36
N SER A 48 6.67 10.20 -5.87
CA SER A 48 7.66 9.34 -5.22
C SER A 48 9.07 9.95 -5.20
N LYS A 49 9.47 10.70 -6.24
CA LYS A 49 10.76 11.42 -6.27
C LYS A 49 10.80 12.58 -5.30
N GLU A 50 9.67 13.29 -5.17
CA GLU A 50 9.49 14.41 -4.24
C GLU A 50 9.24 13.95 -2.80
N ASN A 51 9.24 12.64 -2.55
CA ASN A 51 8.98 12.04 -1.24
C ASN A 51 7.63 12.47 -0.63
N GLN A 52 6.64 12.73 -1.47
CA GLN A 52 5.31 13.14 -1.05
C GLN A 52 4.42 11.94 -0.69
N GLY A 53 3.37 12.21 0.09
CA GLY A 53 2.41 11.21 0.55
C GLY A 53 2.84 10.51 1.84
N THR A 54 2.13 9.43 2.18
CA THR A 54 2.33 8.67 3.41
C THR A 54 2.49 7.18 3.10
N ALA A 55 2.94 6.38 4.08
CA ALA A 55 2.94 4.93 3.94
C ALA A 55 1.53 4.39 3.69
N ILE A 56 0.54 4.85 4.46
CA ILE A 56 -0.86 4.44 4.34
C ILE A 56 -1.45 4.83 2.97
N ASN A 57 -1.12 6.00 2.43
CA ASN A 57 -1.58 6.40 1.10
C ASN A 57 -1.09 5.43 0.03
N HIS A 58 0.13 4.92 0.15
CA HIS A 58 0.70 3.96 -0.79
C HIS A 58 -0.12 2.65 -0.90
N PHE A 59 -0.80 2.24 0.19
CA PHE A 59 -1.70 1.09 0.13
C PHE A 59 -2.87 1.36 -0.83
N TYR A 60 -3.49 2.54 -0.74
CA TYR A 60 -4.61 2.94 -1.60
C TYR A 60 -4.19 3.27 -3.03
N GLU A 61 -3.07 3.97 -3.19
CA GLU A 61 -2.56 4.41 -4.48
C GLU A 61 -2.08 3.21 -5.33
N LYS A 62 -1.58 2.15 -4.68
CA LYS A 62 -0.94 1.03 -5.40
C LYS A 62 -1.30 -0.35 -4.87
N LEU A 63 -0.96 -0.66 -3.61
CA LEU A 63 -0.90 -2.06 -3.14
C LEU A 63 -2.26 -2.77 -3.22
N PHE A 64 -3.35 -2.05 -2.96
CA PHE A 64 -4.72 -2.57 -3.03
C PHE A 64 -5.21 -2.86 -4.45
N ASN A 65 -4.56 -2.31 -5.47
CA ASN A 65 -4.90 -2.53 -6.88
C ASN A 65 -4.13 -3.72 -7.48
N LEU A 66 -3.09 -4.23 -6.79
CA LEU A 66 -2.24 -5.31 -7.33
C LEU A 66 -2.97 -6.63 -7.51
N LYS A 67 -4.00 -6.93 -6.70
CA LYS A 67 -4.77 -8.19 -6.84
C LYS A 67 -5.44 -8.34 -8.20
N ASP A 68 -5.88 -7.23 -8.80
CA ASP A 68 -6.60 -7.23 -10.07
C ASP A 68 -5.64 -7.35 -11.27
N MET A 69 -4.33 -7.18 -11.03
CA MET A 69 -3.28 -7.26 -12.05
C MET A 69 -2.72 -8.67 -12.22
N MET A 70 -3.11 -9.62 -11.37
CA MET A 70 -2.66 -11.02 -11.44
C MET A 70 -3.20 -11.71 -12.69
N LYS A 71 -2.34 -12.34 -13.50
CA LYS A 71 -2.77 -13.05 -14.75
C LYS A 71 -3.07 -14.54 -14.55
N THR A 72 -2.73 -15.12 -13.39
CA THR A 72 -3.08 -16.53 -13.09
C THR A 72 -4.17 -16.57 -12.02
N ASP A 73 -5.08 -17.52 -12.13
CA ASP A 73 -6.20 -17.62 -11.18
C ASP A 73 -5.72 -17.96 -9.77
N TYR A 74 -4.76 -18.87 -9.65
CA TYR A 74 -4.11 -19.17 -8.36
C TYR A 74 -3.40 -17.94 -7.76
N GLY A 75 -2.74 -17.12 -8.59
CA GLY A 75 -2.14 -15.87 -8.16
C GLY A 75 -3.17 -14.86 -7.65
N LYS A 76 -4.33 -14.76 -8.31
CA LYS A 76 -5.46 -13.92 -7.87
C LYS A 76 -5.99 -14.39 -6.51
N GLU A 77 -6.19 -15.69 -6.33
CA GLU A 77 -6.67 -16.25 -5.06
C GLU A 77 -5.76 -15.87 -3.88
N MET A 78 -4.45 -16.10 -4.02
CA MET A 78 -3.47 -15.68 -3.01
C MET A 78 -3.44 -14.16 -2.82
N ALA A 79 -3.55 -13.38 -3.89
CA ALA A 79 -3.54 -11.92 -3.81
C ALA A 79 -4.78 -11.37 -3.09
N ILE A 80 -5.95 -12.00 -3.25
CA ILE A 80 -7.18 -11.63 -2.53
C ILE A 80 -7.00 -11.83 -1.02
N GLU A 81 -6.44 -12.97 -0.60
CA GLU A 81 -6.18 -13.23 0.82
C GLU A 81 -5.19 -12.21 1.40
N ARG A 82 -4.10 -11.94 0.68
CA ARG A 82 -3.09 -10.96 1.08
C ARG A 82 -3.62 -9.52 1.09
N ASP A 83 -4.47 -9.15 0.13
CA ASP A 83 -5.18 -7.85 0.09
C ASP A 83 -6.09 -7.68 1.31
N ARG A 84 -6.86 -8.72 1.66
CA ARG A 84 -7.73 -8.71 2.84
C ARG A 84 -6.94 -8.40 4.10
N TYR A 85 -5.83 -9.10 4.33
CA TYR A 85 -4.97 -8.86 5.49
C TYR A 85 -4.40 -7.44 5.53
N MET A 86 -3.98 -6.89 4.39
CA MET A 86 -3.49 -5.51 4.33
C MET A 86 -4.60 -4.48 4.64
N ARG A 87 -5.83 -4.71 4.19
CA ARG A 87 -6.97 -3.83 4.51
C ARG A 87 -7.31 -3.88 5.99
N GLU A 88 -7.33 -5.07 6.58
CA GLU A 88 -7.53 -5.24 8.02
C GLU A 88 -6.45 -4.52 8.82
N PHE A 89 -5.17 -4.65 8.41
CA PHE A 89 -4.07 -3.91 9.02
C PHE A 89 -4.27 -2.39 8.93
N VAL A 90 -4.59 -1.84 7.75
CA VAL A 90 -4.77 -0.39 7.55
C VAL A 90 -5.98 0.13 8.35
N ASP A 91 -7.11 -0.58 8.34
CA ASP A 91 -8.29 -0.23 9.13
C ASP A 91 -7.99 -0.20 10.63
N ARG A 92 -7.31 -1.23 11.14
CA ARG A 92 -6.85 -1.30 12.52
C ARG A 92 -5.91 -0.14 12.85
N PHE A 93 -4.92 0.11 12.01
CA PHE A 93 -3.94 1.19 12.18
C PHE A 93 -4.63 2.55 12.31
N ILE A 94 -5.59 2.85 11.42
CA ILE A 94 -6.32 4.13 11.43
C ILE A 94 -7.20 4.24 12.68
N LYS A 95 -7.86 3.16 13.11
CA LYS A 95 -8.66 3.16 14.34
C LYS A 95 -7.81 3.39 15.58
N GLU A 96 -6.66 2.72 15.69
CA GLU A 96 -5.72 2.91 16.80
C GLU A 96 -5.14 4.33 16.81
N TYR A 97 -4.77 4.86 15.64
CA TYR A 97 -4.28 6.24 15.51
C TYR A 97 -5.32 7.26 15.99
N ASN A 98 -6.59 7.04 15.69
CA ASN A 98 -7.70 7.90 16.11
C ASN A 98 -8.23 7.61 17.53
N GLY A 99 -7.64 6.64 18.26
CA GLY A 99 -8.08 6.26 19.60
C GLY A 99 -9.48 5.64 19.67
N LEU A 100 -9.93 4.98 18.60
CA LEU A 100 -11.26 4.37 18.51
C LEU A 100 -11.32 2.96 19.11
N ILE A 101 -10.16 2.32 19.31
CA ILE A 101 -9.99 0.97 19.87
C ILE A 101 -8.68 0.86 20.66
#